data_AF-I1HCZ7-F1
#
_entry.id   AF-I1HCZ7-F1
#
_cell.length_a   1.000
_cell.length_b   1.000
_cell.length_c   1.000
_cell.angle_alpha   90.00
_cell.angle_beta   90.00
_cell.angle_gamma   90.00
#
_symmetry.space_group_name_H-M   'P 1'
#
loop_
_entity.id
_entity.type
_entity.pdbx_description
1 polymer ?
#
loop_
_entity_poly.entity_id
_entity_poly.type
_entity_poly.pdbx_seq_one_letter_code
_entity_poly.pdbx_strand_id
1 'polypeptide(L)'
;MALKWLVVTKSKVNIFAEIQLDQCFMERAIASELEQFWACLYQEYLTESGMLIDVQDKDLKFQELYQKYKHVLYHAAEFEQSPRDLNDVFDEACVIYQIVYKRVQATKKAGSCAFVWNVAGRALCHFYSLGSEGDKVLVPLPVAQNLLTKRRR
;
A
#
# COMPACT_ATOMS: atom_id res chain seq x y z
N MET A 1 14.99 -1.26 11.70
CA MET A 1 14.15 -2.41 12.12
C MET A 1 13.05 -2.59 11.08
N ALA A 2 13.20 -3.55 10.16
CA ALA A 2 12.23 -3.79 9.10
C ALA A 2 11.16 -4.78 9.60
N LEU A 3 9.93 -4.31 9.77
CA LEU A 3 8.79 -5.16 10.12
C LEU A 3 8.41 -6.03 8.91
N LYS A 4 8.83 -7.30 8.93
CA LYS A 4 8.33 -8.34 8.02
C LYS A 4 6.91 -8.71 8.44
N TRP A 5 5.92 -8.34 7.63
CA TRP A 5 4.57 -8.89 7.72
C TRP A 5 4.45 -10.08 6.76
N LEU A 6 4.00 -11.21 7.28
CA LEU A 6 3.81 -12.46 6.53
C LEU A 6 2.31 -12.72 6.44
N VAL A 7 1.74 -12.50 5.26
CA VAL A 7 0.35 -12.90 4.97
C VAL A 7 0.38 -14.40 4.67
N VAL A 8 -0.18 -15.21 5.56
CA VAL A 8 -0.32 -16.65 5.36
C VAL A 8 -1.67 -16.92 4.69
N THR A 9 -1.66 -17.26 3.41
CA THR A 9 -2.79 -17.93 2.75
C THR A 9 -2.43 -19.40 2.50
N LYS A 10 -3.43 -20.29 2.66
CA LYS A 10 -3.30 -21.71 2.30
C LYS A 10 -3.31 -21.85 0.78
N SER A 11 -2.19 -21.61 0.12
CA SER A 11 -1.86 -22.21 -1.18
C SER A 11 -0.39 -21.95 -1.53
N LYS A 12 0.24 -23.00 -2.02
CA LYS A 12 1.63 -23.15 -2.49
C LYS A 12 2.33 -21.84 -2.88
N VAL A 13 3.46 -21.58 -2.23
CA VAL A 13 4.46 -20.59 -2.63
C VAL A 13 4.95 -20.94 -4.04
N ASN A 14 4.61 -20.10 -5.01
CA ASN A 14 5.23 -20.10 -6.33
C ASN A 14 5.91 -18.74 -6.52
N ILE A 15 7.22 -18.76 -6.78
CA ILE A 15 8.13 -17.60 -6.79
C ILE A 15 8.05 -16.80 -8.11
N PHE A 16 7.01 -17.03 -8.91
CA PHE A 16 6.52 -16.04 -9.88
C PHE A 16 5.25 -15.45 -9.29
N ALA A 17 5.40 -14.43 -8.44
CA ALA A 17 4.25 -13.74 -7.87
C ALA A 17 3.48 -13.05 -9.01
N GLU A 18 2.47 -13.74 -9.55
CA GLU A 18 1.30 -13.05 -10.06
C GLU A 18 0.93 -12.04 -8.98
N ILE A 19 1.04 -10.77 -9.31
CA ILE A 19 0.63 -9.68 -8.43
C ILE A 19 -0.89 -9.83 -8.34
N GLN A 20 -1.35 -10.62 -7.38
CA GLN A 20 -2.77 -10.80 -7.15
C GLN A 20 -3.31 -9.46 -6.66
N LEU A 21 -4.18 -8.87 -7.47
CA LEU A 21 -4.89 -7.67 -7.06
C LEU A 21 -5.85 -8.07 -5.96
N ASP A 22 -5.84 -7.32 -4.88
CA ASP A 22 -6.84 -7.49 -3.85
C ASP A 22 -8.11 -6.80 -4.35
N GLN A 23 -9.14 -7.61 -4.60
CA GLN A 23 -10.40 -7.16 -5.17
C GLN A 23 -11.04 -6.06 -4.31
N CYS A 24 -10.81 -6.06 -3.00
CA CYS A 24 -11.36 -5.06 -2.08
C CYS A 24 -10.94 -3.61 -2.42
N PHE A 25 -9.74 -3.41 -3.00
CA PHE A 25 -9.26 -2.08 -3.39
C PHE A 25 -9.68 -1.70 -4.82
N MET A 26 -10.16 -2.68 -5.60
CA MET A 26 -10.60 -2.51 -6.99
C MET A 26 -12.10 -2.22 -7.11
N GLU A 27 -12.89 -2.55 -6.09
CA GLU A 27 -14.36 -2.39 -6.09
C GLU A 27 -14.82 -0.94 -5.94
N ARG A 28 -13.97 -0.08 -5.37
CA ARG A 28 -14.33 1.32 -5.12
C ARG A 28 -14.32 2.12 -6.41
N ALA A 29 -15.43 2.80 -6.70
CA ALA A 29 -15.59 3.61 -7.90
C ALA A 29 -14.58 4.76 -7.90
N ILE A 30 -13.87 4.93 -9.03
CA ILE A 30 -12.91 6.01 -9.18
C ILE A 30 -13.60 7.23 -9.82
N ALA A 31 -13.52 8.39 -9.17
CA ALA A 31 -13.80 9.65 -9.84
C ALA A 31 -12.69 9.97 -10.86
N SER A 32 -13.06 10.26 -12.12
CA SER A 32 -12.09 10.43 -13.21
C SER A 32 -11.03 11.50 -12.92
N GLU A 33 -11.40 12.58 -12.24
CA GLU A 33 -10.49 13.67 -11.87
C GLU A 33 -9.43 13.20 -10.86
N LEU A 34 -9.82 12.40 -9.87
CA LEU A 34 -8.89 11.81 -8.90
C LEU A 34 -7.94 10.81 -9.56
N GLU A 35 -8.43 10.02 -10.53
CA GLU A 35 -7.58 9.11 -11.31
C GLU A 35 -6.49 9.86 -12.06
N GLN A 36 -6.86 10.92 -12.77
CA GLN A 36 -5.92 11.73 -13.56
C GLN A 36 -4.91 12.42 -12.64
N PHE A 37 -5.37 13.00 -11.53
CA PHE A 37 -4.51 13.64 -10.54
C PHE A 37 -3.43 12.69 -10.02
N TRP A 38 -3.83 11.52 -9.52
CA TRP A 38 -2.88 10.54 -8.99
C TRP A 38 -2.04 9.88 -10.08
N ALA A 39 -2.56 9.73 -11.31
CA ALA A 39 -1.77 9.26 -12.44
C ALA A 39 -0.63 10.21 -12.78
N CYS A 40 -0.88 11.53 -12.77
CA CYS A 40 0.17 12.54 -12.97
C CYS A 40 1.23 12.48 -11.87
N LEU A 41 0.80 12.49 -10.60
CA LEU A 41 1.73 12.38 -9.45
C LEU A 41 2.57 11.11 -9.49
N TYR A 42 1.99 10.00 -9.92
CA TYR A 42 2.72 8.75 -10.06
C TYR A 42 3.76 8.80 -11.20
N GLN A 43 3.49 9.51 -12.29
CA GLN A 43 4.50 9.73 -13.34
C GLN A 43 5.66 10.60 -12.86
N GLU A 44 5.35 11.64 -12.09
CA GLU A 44 6.37 12.47 -11.43
C GLU A 44 7.23 11.61 -10.50
N TYR A 45 6.60 10.76 -9.69
CA TYR A 45 7.32 9.83 -8.81
C TYR A 45 8.26 8.92 -9.60
N LEU A 46 7.83 8.36 -10.73
CA LEU A 46 8.68 7.50 -11.55
C LEU A 46 9.90 8.24 -12.11
N THR A 47 9.73 9.52 -12.44
CA THR A 47 10.80 10.38 -12.92
C THR A 47 11.78 10.71 -11.78
N GLU A 48 11.25 11.15 -10.64
CA GLU A 48 12.02 11.50 -9.45
C GLU A 48 12.79 10.29 -8.89
N SER A 49 12.12 9.15 -8.74
CA SER A 49 12.73 7.90 -8.28
C SER A 49 13.79 7.36 -9.25
N GLY A 50 13.60 7.54 -10.56
CA GLY A 50 14.60 7.18 -11.56
C GLY A 50 15.91 7.95 -11.39
N MET A 51 15.84 9.22 -10.98
CA MET A 51 17.01 10.05 -10.69
C MET A 51 17.75 9.64 -9.41
N LEU A 52 17.14 8.84 -8.54
CA LEU A 52 17.72 8.43 -7.24
C LEU A 52 18.49 7.10 -7.29
N ILE A 53 18.46 6.38 -8.41
CA ILE A 53 19.01 5.01 -8.50
C ILE A 53 20.52 4.98 -8.22
N ASP A 54 21.27 5.97 -8.71
CA ASP A 54 22.74 6.01 -8.64
C ASP A 54 23.27 6.98 -7.58
N VAL A 55 22.39 7.48 -6.72
CA VAL A 55 22.75 8.53 -5.76
C VAL A 55 23.24 7.92 -4.43
N GLN A 56 24.29 8.51 -3.85
CA GLN A 56 24.68 8.21 -2.47
C GLN A 56 23.52 8.57 -1.52
N ASP A 57 23.36 7.80 -0.44
CA ASP A 57 22.26 7.94 0.52
C ASP A 57 20.86 7.81 -0.10
N LYS A 58 20.73 7.00 -1.16
CA LYS A 58 19.45 6.76 -1.85
C LYS A 58 18.29 6.45 -0.90
N ASP A 59 18.52 5.66 0.15
CA ASP A 59 17.45 5.24 1.07
C ASP A 59 16.81 6.45 1.78
N LEU A 60 17.64 7.41 2.19
CA LEU A 60 17.22 8.66 2.81
C LEU A 60 16.44 9.53 1.81
N LYS A 61 16.94 9.64 0.57
CA LYS A 61 16.25 10.40 -0.49
C LYS A 61 14.92 9.77 -0.90
N PHE A 62 14.84 8.44 -0.94
CA PHE A 62 13.59 7.73 -1.16
C PHE A 62 12.61 7.97 -0.02
N GLN A 63 13.08 7.99 1.23
CA GLN A 63 12.24 8.32 2.38
C GLN A 63 11.67 9.74 2.27
N GLU A 64 12.48 10.74 1.93
CA GLU A 64 12.03 12.12 1.68
C GLU A 64 11.03 12.19 0.53
N LEU A 65 11.28 11.45 -0.56
CA LEU A 65 10.38 11.35 -1.71
C LEU A 65 9.02 10.78 -1.28
N TYR A 66 8.99 9.69 -0.51
CA TYR A 66 7.74 9.13 0.00
C TYR A 66 7.03 10.11 0.93
N GLN A 67 7.77 10.85 1.77
CA GLN A 67 7.20 11.86 2.66
C GLN A 67 6.51 12.98 1.88
N LYS A 68 7.06 13.43 0.75
CA LYS A 68 6.40 14.39 -0.15
C LYS A 68 5.01 13.88 -0.58
N TYR A 69 4.92 12.64 -1.07
CA TYR A 69 3.63 12.09 -1.52
C TYR A 69 2.67 11.73 -0.37
N LYS A 70 3.19 11.37 0.81
CA LYS A 70 2.36 11.23 2.02
C LYS A 70 1.70 12.56 2.41
N HIS A 71 2.42 13.67 2.32
CA HIS A 71 1.82 14.98 2.61
C HIS A 71 0.73 15.35 1.59
N VAL A 72 0.84 14.92 0.34
CA VAL A 72 -0.24 15.07 -0.64
C VAL A 72 -1.46 14.23 -0.26
N LEU A 73 -1.26 12.95 0.08
CA LEU A 73 -2.36 12.05 0.41
C LEU A 73 -3.02 12.39 1.76
N TYR A 74 -2.23 12.63 2.80
CA TYR A 74 -2.67 12.71 4.20
C TYR A 74 -2.73 14.13 4.74
N HIS A 75 -2.18 15.14 4.04
CA HIS A 75 -1.90 16.47 4.62
C HIS A 75 -1.07 16.39 5.92
N ALA A 76 -0.31 15.31 6.07
CA ALA A 76 0.47 14.99 7.27
C ALA A 76 1.61 14.02 6.91
N ALA A 77 2.55 13.85 7.84
CA ALA A 77 3.67 12.91 7.67
C ALA A 77 3.22 11.44 7.72
N GLU A 78 2.17 11.13 8.48
CA GLU A 78 1.62 9.79 8.63
C GLU A 78 0.09 9.80 8.64
N PHE A 79 -0.51 8.67 8.29
CA PHE A 79 -1.96 8.49 8.19
C PHE A 79 -2.71 8.86 9.48
N GLU A 80 -2.20 8.44 10.64
CA GLU A 80 -2.83 8.68 11.94
C GLU A 80 -2.88 10.15 12.35
N GLN A 81 -2.09 10.99 11.67
CA GLN A 81 -2.01 12.44 11.91
C GLN A 81 -2.84 13.23 10.89
N SER A 82 -3.47 12.55 9.93
CA SER A 82 -4.25 13.17 8.87
C SER A 82 -5.42 13.98 9.45
N PRO A 83 -5.55 15.28 9.13
CA PRO A 83 -6.74 16.06 9.45
C PRO A 83 -7.89 15.82 8.46
N ARG A 84 -7.64 15.07 7.37
CA ARG A 84 -8.63 14.79 6.32
C ARG A 84 -9.69 13.80 6.78
N ASP A 85 -10.85 13.82 6.12
CA ASP A 85 -11.85 12.78 6.27
C ASP A 85 -11.27 11.40 5.89
N LEU A 86 -11.60 10.38 6.68
CA LEU A 86 -11.07 9.03 6.49
C LEU A 86 -11.55 8.41 5.18
N ASN A 87 -12.80 8.67 4.77
CA ASN A 87 -13.32 8.10 3.53
C ASN A 87 -12.62 8.69 2.32
N ASP A 88 -12.38 10.00 2.30
CA ASP A 88 -11.63 10.65 1.21
C ASP A 88 -10.22 10.08 1.09
N VAL A 89 -9.54 9.85 2.21
CA VAL A 89 -8.21 9.23 2.23
C VAL A 89 -8.26 7.79 1.74
N PHE A 90 -9.30 7.03 2.09
CA PHE A 90 -9.47 5.66 1.59
C PHE A 90 -9.82 5.61 0.10
N ASP A 91 -10.66 6.53 -0.39
CA ASP A 91 -10.95 6.71 -1.81
C ASP A 91 -9.65 6.91 -2.59
N GLU A 92 -8.85 7.90 -2.20
CA GLU A 92 -7.59 8.20 -2.88
C GLU A 92 -6.54 7.10 -2.73
N ALA A 93 -6.44 6.46 -1.56
CA ALA A 93 -5.55 5.32 -1.37
C ALA A 93 -5.90 4.15 -2.30
N CYS A 94 -7.19 3.86 -2.49
CA CYS A 94 -7.67 2.89 -3.46
C CYS A 94 -7.34 3.33 -4.89
N VAL A 95 -7.54 4.60 -5.25
CA VAL A 95 -7.15 5.11 -6.57
C VAL A 95 -5.66 4.90 -6.84
N ILE A 96 -4.79 5.23 -5.88
CA ILE A 96 -3.34 4.99 -5.98
C ILE A 96 -3.03 3.51 -6.23
N TYR A 97 -3.66 2.61 -5.46
CA TYR A 97 -3.50 1.18 -5.66
C TYR A 97 -3.89 0.77 -7.09
N GLN A 98 -5.07 1.20 -7.54
CA GLN A 98 -5.62 0.86 -8.84
C GLN A 98 -4.72 1.35 -9.99
N ILE A 99 -4.28 2.61 -9.98
CA ILE A 99 -3.44 3.15 -11.06
C ILE A 99 -2.10 2.43 -11.16
N VAL A 100 -1.46 2.12 -10.03
CA VAL A 100 -0.15 1.50 -10.02
C VAL A 100 -0.28 0.05 -10.46
N TYR A 101 -1.21 -0.70 -9.89
CA TYR A 101 -1.35 -2.12 -10.18
C TYR A 101 -1.87 -2.39 -11.60
N LYS A 102 -2.74 -1.54 -12.16
CA LYS A 102 -3.10 -1.59 -13.59
C LYS A 102 -1.85 -1.42 -14.47
N ARG A 103 -0.98 -0.46 -14.15
CA ARG A 103 0.26 -0.23 -14.91
C ARG A 103 1.28 -1.35 -14.73
N VAL A 104 1.41 -1.91 -13.53
CA VAL A 104 2.35 -3.01 -13.28
C VAL A 104 1.92 -4.27 -14.02
N GLN A 105 0.62 -4.57 -14.09
CA GLN A 105 0.12 -5.65 -14.94
C GLN A 105 0.53 -5.44 -16.41
N ALA A 106 0.41 -4.21 -16.92
CA ALA A 106 0.77 -3.90 -18.30
C ALA A 106 2.28 -3.97 -18.56
N THR A 107 3.12 -3.61 -17.59
CA THR A 107 4.58 -3.42 -17.78
C THR A 107 5.45 -4.52 -17.16
N LYS A 108 4.87 -5.40 -16.33
CA LYS A 108 5.55 -6.46 -15.57
C LYS A 108 6.70 -5.98 -14.66
N LYS A 109 6.69 -4.71 -14.23
CA LYS A 109 7.72 -4.11 -13.36
C LYS A 109 7.25 -4.02 -11.90
N ALA A 110 7.56 -5.05 -11.10
CA ALA A 110 7.13 -5.16 -9.70
C ALA A 110 7.67 -4.06 -8.76
N GLY A 111 8.82 -3.45 -9.07
CA GLY A 111 9.43 -2.38 -8.24
C GLY A 111 8.55 -1.12 -8.08
N SER A 112 7.58 -0.96 -8.97
CA SER A 112 6.57 0.10 -8.96
C SER A 112 5.62 0.05 -7.75
N CYS A 113 5.39 -1.13 -7.17
CA CYS A 113 4.46 -1.30 -6.06
C CYS A 113 4.97 -0.68 -4.75
N ALA A 114 6.28 -0.37 -4.68
CA ALA A 114 6.87 0.32 -3.52
C ALA A 114 6.20 1.67 -3.25
N PHE A 115 5.79 2.39 -4.30
CA PHE A 115 5.07 3.66 -4.15
C PHE A 115 3.79 3.49 -3.32
N VAL A 116 2.95 2.51 -3.71
CA VAL A 116 1.67 2.23 -3.05
C VAL A 116 1.86 1.93 -1.58
N TRP A 117 2.75 0.98 -1.25
CA TRP A 117 2.89 0.52 0.13
C TRP A 117 3.62 1.51 1.04
N ASN A 118 4.51 2.34 0.50
CA ASN A 118 5.18 3.38 1.29
C ASN A 118 4.31 4.63 1.47
N VAL A 119 3.47 4.98 0.50
CA VAL A 119 2.64 6.20 0.55
C VAL A 119 1.26 5.91 1.12
N ALA A 120 0.54 4.95 0.54
CA ALA A 120 -0.88 4.68 0.84
C ALA A 120 -1.09 3.45 1.73
N GLY A 121 -0.03 2.66 1.98
CA GLY A 121 -0.14 1.33 2.60
C GLY A 121 -0.84 1.34 3.96
N ARG A 122 -0.59 2.36 4.80
CA ARG A 122 -1.26 2.48 6.10
C ARG A 122 -2.76 2.65 5.94
N ALA A 123 -3.21 3.58 5.10
CA ALA A 123 -4.63 3.78 4.83
C ALA A 123 -5.29 2.53 4.24
N LEU A 124 -4.64 1.84 3.31
CA LEU A 124 -5.14 0.59 2.72
C LEU A 124 -5.31 -0.52 3.76
N CYS A 125 -4.34 -0.69 4.68
CA CYS A 125 -4.45 -1.65 5.76
C CYS A 125 -5.61 -1.33 6.71
N HIS A 126 -5.80 -0.05 7.04
CA HIS A 126 -6.94 0.37 7.87
C HIS A 126 -8.28 0.13 7.16
N PHE A 127 -8.38 0.48 5.88
CA PHE A 127 -9.56 0.22 5.07
C PHE A 127 -9.91 -1.28 5.02
N TYR A 128 -8.92 -2.13 4.76
CA TYR A 128 -9.10 -3.58 4.76
C TYR A 128 -9.61 -4.11 6.10
N SER A 129 -9.08 -3.56 7.20
CA SER A 129 -9.47 -3.96 8.56
C SER A 129 -10.94 -3.64 8.84
N LEU A 130 -11.42 -2.45 8.43
CA LEU A 130 -12.80 -2.01 8.61
C LEU A 130 -13.79 -2.85 7.78
N GLY A 131 -13.42 -3.23 6.55
CA GLY A 131 -14.23 -4.14 5.72
C GLY A 131 -14.28 -5.58 6.24
N SER A 132 -13.36 -5.96 7.13
CA SER A 132 -13.23 -7.31 7.69
C SER A 132 -13.84 -7.49 9.09
N GLU A 133 -14.53 -6.47 9.63
CA GLU A 133 -15.17 -6.52 10.95
C GLU A 133 -16.29 -7.57 11.10
N GLY A 134 -16.58 -8.33 10.03
CA GLY A 134 -17.39 -9.55 10.11
C GLY A 134 -16.62 -10.84 10.42
N ASP A 135 -15.27 -10.91 10.29
CA ASP A 135 -14.58 -12.20 10.42
C ASP A 135 -13.07 -12.21 10.76
N LYS A 136 -12.34 -11.07 10.81
CA LYS A 136 -10.88 -11.13 11.06
C LYS A 136 -10.34 -9.99 11.94
N VAL A 137 -9.77 -10.37 13.08
CA VAL A 137 -9.03 -9.46 13.99
C VAL A 137 -7.53 -9.50 13.64
N LEU A 138 -6.92 -8.34 13.42
CA LEU A 138 -5.47 -8.20 13.33
C LEU A 138 -4.87 -8.32 14.74
N VAL A 139 -4.11 -9.39 14.99
CA VAL A 139 -3.37 -9.58 16.24
C VAL A 139 -1.86 -9.68 15.98
N PRO A 140 -1.01 -9.17 16.88
CA PRO A 140 0.43 -9.36 16.80
C PRO A 140 0.82 -10.84 16.68
N LEU A 141 1.87 -11.15 15.91
CA LEU A 141 2.33 -12.53 15.66
C LEU A 141 2.46 -13.41 16.92
N PRO A 142 2.99 -12.91 18.07
CA PRO A 142 3.06 -13.71 19.29
C PRO A 142 1.68 -14.12 19.80
N VAL A 143 0.68 -13.26 19.66
CA VAL A 143 -0.71 -13.52 20.07
C VAL A 143 -1.33 -14.56 19.13
N ALA A 144 -1.12 -14.43 17.81
CA ALA A 144 -1.59 -15.41 16.83
C ALA A 144 -1.00 -16.81 17.08
N GLN A 145 0.30 -16.90 17.36
CA GLN A 145 0.98 -18.17 17.64
C GLN A 145 0.40 -18.84 18.89
N ASN A 146 0.17 -18.08 19.96
CA ASN A 146 -0.41 -18.60 21.20
C ASN A 146 -1.85 -19.11 21.04
N LEU A 147 -2.64 -18.47 20.17
CA LEU A 147 -4.01 -18.91 19.87
C LEU A 147 -4.03 -20.20 19.03
N LEU A 148 -3.09 -20.35 18.09
CA LEU A 148 -2.95 -21.56 17.27
C LEU A 148 -2.46 -22.76 18.09
N THR A 149 -1.57 -22.54 19.08
CA THR A 149 -1.07 -23.61 19.95
C THR A 149 -2.10 -24.06 20.98
N LYS A 150 -3.01 -23.16 21.42
CA LYS A 150 -4.10 -23.52 22.36
C LYS A 150 -5.19 -24.40 21.74
N ARG A 151 -5.41 -24.35 20.43
CA ARG A 151 -6.40 -25.20 19.73
C ARG A 151 -5.93 -26.65 19.47
N ARG A 152 -4.68 -26.99 19.80
CA ARG A 152 -4.09 -28.33 19.58
C ARG A 152 -3.90 -29.16 20.86
N ARG A 153 -4.54 -28.79 21.97
CA ARG A 153 -4.63 -29.63 23.17
C ARG A 153 -6.07 -30.03 23.43
#